data_AF-A0A1K2HSM6-F1
#
_entry.id   AF-A0A1K2HSM6-F1
#
_cell.length_a   1.000
_cell.length_b   1.000
_cell.length_c   1.000
_cell.angle_alpha   90.00
_cell.angle_beta   90.00
_cell.angle_gamma   90.00
#
_symmetry.space_group_name_H-M   'P 1'
#
loop_
_entity.id
_entity.type
_entity.pdbx_description
1 polymer ?
#
loop_
_entity_poly.entity_id
_entity_poly.type
_entity_poly.pdbx_seq_one_letter_code
_entity_poly.pdbx_strand_id
1 'polypeptide(L)'
;MNIKTVPNQTDIDIEASQTLVDFDRAARELAANVLRLVAGGGRAHGLSENVDNLYDAIDRYHKVHHAYPSQHQWNQALNVNAAWFELNSRGIDESLSPENMDERQRLAFDRAIAISGIRDGMLQMAASMLMHQIPQQAAGEAKFYENFHHLIDLQERSRDHHHRLPRQRGENDGGQAKLRRALEGSNNARPKKRKAPAKPNLDT
;
A
#
# COMPACT_ATOMS: atom_id res chain seq x y z
N MET A 1 -49.72 -7.53 26.81
CA MET A 1 -48.31 -7.87 27.07
C MET A 1 -47.47 -7.25 25.96
N ASN A 2 -46.67 -6.23 26.29
CA ASN A 2 -45.76 -5.60 25.33
C ASN A 2 -44.45 -6.40 25.34
N ILE A 3 -44.18 -7.12 24.25
CA ILE A 3 -42.90 -7.83 24.09
C ILE A 3 -41.88 -6.74 23.76
N LYS A 4 -41.06 -6.36 24.73
CA LYS A 4 -39.84 -5.58 24.46
C LYS A 4 -38.93 -6.47 23.63
N THR A 5 -38.90 -6.25 22.32
CA THR A 5 -37.86 -6.79 21.43
C THR A 5 -36.52 -6.28 21.95
N VAL A 6 -35.74 -7.19 22.52
CA VAL A 6 -34.35 -6.91 22.90
C VAL A 6 -33.60 -6.68 21.58
N PRO A 7 -32.94 -5.52 21.38
CA PRO A 7 -32.12 -5.32 20.19
C PRO A 7 -31.10 -6.45 20.10
N ASN A 8 -30.97 -7.05 18.92
CA ASN A 8 -29.96 -8.07 18.70
C ASN A 8 -28.59 -7.43 18.94
N GLN A 9 -27.75 -8.08 19.73
CA GLN A 9 -26.38 -7.63 20.02
C GLN A 9 -25.61 -7.24 18.75
N THR A 10 -25.91 -7.90 17.63
CA THR A 10 -25.34 -7.62 16.30
C THR A 10 -25.63 -6.22 15.78
N ASP A 11 -26.82 -5.65 16.04
CA ASP A 11 -27.22 -4.37 15.48
C ASP A 11 -26.48 -3.21 16.17
N ILE A 12 -26.27 -3.35 17.49
CA ILE A 12 -25.49 -2.40 18.29
C ILE A 12 -24.02 -2.42 17.85
N ASP A 13 -23.44 -3.59 17.63
CA ASP A 13 -22.05 -3.73 17.19
C ASP A 13 -21.83 -3.18 15.77
N ILE A 14 -22.82 -3.35 14.88
CA ILE A 14 -22.81 -2.75 13.53
C ILE A 14 -22.87 -1.23 13.62
N GLU A 15 -23.78 -0.67 14.42
CA GLU A 15 -23.91 0.77 14.59
C GLU A 15 -22.65 1.38 15.21
N ALA A 16 -22.08 0.73 16.24
CA ALA A 16 -20.83 1.14 16.87
C ALA A 16 -19.66 1.16 15.88
N SER A 17 -19.57 0.14 15.00
CA SER A 17 -18.55 0.09 13.96
C SER A 17 -18.77 1.17 12.90
N GLN A 18 -20.03 1.42 12.50
CA GLN A 18 -20.37 2.41 11.47
C GLN A 18 -20.07 3.84 11.92
N THR A 19 -20.33 4.18 13.18
CA THR A 19 -20.02 5.52 13.71
C THR A 19 -18.52 5.82 13.69
N LEU A 20 -17.67 4.81 13.93
CA LEU A 20 -16.21 4.95 13.81
C LEU A 20 -15.78 5.18 12.36
N VAL A 21 -16.34 4.42 11.41
CA VAL A 21 -16.06 4.61 9.96
C VAL A 21 -16.49 6.00 9.49
N ASP A 22 -17.65 6.47 9.94
CA ASP A 22 -18.16 7.80 9.61
C ASP A 22 -17.26 8.91 10.18
N PHE A 23 -16.79 8.75 11.42
CA PHE A 23 -15.82 9.65 12.05
C PHE A 23 -14.50 9.68 11.27
N ASP A 24 -13.92 8.52 10.96
CA ASP A 24 -12.66 8.41 10.23
C ASP A 24 -12.73 9.11 8.87
N ARG A 25 -13.84 8.90 8.12
CA ARG A 25 -14.06 9.55 6.83
C ARG A 25 -14.14 11.06 6.98
N ALA A 26 -14.96 11.57 7.90
CA ALA A 26 -15.15 13.01 8.07
C ALA A 26 -13.85 13.71 8.52
N ALA A 27 -13.09 13.09 9.42
CA ALA A 27 -11.79 13.58 9.87
C ALA A 27 -10.79 13.68 8.70
N ARG A 28 -10.73 12.63 7.85
CA ARG A 28 -9.86 12.61 6.66
C ARG A 28 -10.27 13.67 5.63
N GLU A 29 -11.56 13.86 5.40
CA GLU A 29 -12.06 14.87 4.45
C GLU A 29 -11.72 16.30 4.90
N LEU A 30 -11.92 16.61 6.19
CA LEU A 30 -11.52 17.89 6.75
C LEU A 30 -10.01 18.11 6.61
N ALA A 31 -9.21 17.15 7.09
CA ALA A 31 -7.74 17.24 7.04
C ALA A 31 -7.23 17.39 5.61
N ALA A 32 -7.77 16.62 4.66
CA ALA A 32 -7.39 16.72 3.25
C ALA A 32 -7.73 18.09 2.65
N ASN A 33 -8.91 18.65 2.95
CA ASN A 33 -9.27 19.98 2.44
C ASN A 33 -8.38 21.08 3.05
N VAL A 34 -8.08 21.01 4.34
CA VAL A 34 -7.16 21.95 5.01
C VAL A 34 -5.77 21.89 4.39
N LEU A 35 -5.21 20.69 4.20
CA LEU A 35 -3.89 20.53 3.55
C LEU A 35 -3.89 21.07 2.11
N ARG A 36 -4.96 20.81 1.36
CA ARG A 36 -5.12 21.35 0.00
C ARG A 36 -5.25 22.88 0.00
N LEU A 37 -5.95 23.47 0.97
CA LEU A 37 -6.09 24.92 1.09
C LEU A 37 -4.73 25.58 1.35
N VAL A 38 -3.95 25.01 2.28
CA VAL A 38 -2.57 25.48 2.55
C VAL A 38 -1.70 25.36 1.29
N ALA A 39 -1.90 24.32 0.48
CA ALA A 39 -1.21 24.14 -0.80
C ALA A 39 -1.81 24.97 -1.97
N GLY A 40 -2.84 25.78 -1.75
CA GLY A 40 -3.49 26.62 -2.77
C GLY A 40 -4.46 25.89 -3.72
N GLY A 41 -4.74 24.60 -3.50
CA GLY A 41 -5.61 23.77 -4.34
C GLY A 41 -6.91 23.30 -3.66
N GLY A 42 -7.24 23.85 -2.49
CA GLY A 42 -8.42 23.49 -1.69
C GLY A 42 -9.65 24.34 -1.98
N ARG A 43 -10.81 23.93 -1.46
CA ARG A 43 -12.08 24.66 -1.60
C ARG A 43 -12.42 25.33 -0.28
N ALA A 44 -12.30 26.66 -0.21
CA ALA A 44 -12.51 27.41 1.04
C ALA A 44 -13.96 27.29 1.54
N HIS A 45 -14.94 27.33 0.64
CA HIS A 45 -16.36 27.12 0.99
C HIS A 45 -16.61 25.72 1.58
N GLY A 46 -15.93 24.69 1.07
CA GLY A 46 -16.03 23.32 1.58
C GLY A 46 -15.39 23.13 2.95
N LEU A 47 -14.72 24.14 3.53
CA LEU A 47 -14.20 24.04 4.89
C LEU A 47 -15.33 23.98 5.91
N SER A 48 -16.34 24.84 5.77
CA SER A 48 -17.50 24.88 6.67
C SER A 48 -18.27 23.55 6.65
N GLU A 49 -18.60 23.05 5.46
CA GLU A 49 -19.26 21.75 5.26
C GLU A 49 -18.46 20.60 5.88
N ASN A 50 -17.14 20.56 5.68
CA ASN A 50 -16.31 19.50 6.27
C ASN A 50 -16.24 19.58 7.81
N VAL A 51 -16.31 20.78 8.39
CA VAL A 51 -16.37 20.97 9.85
C VAL A 51 -17.72 20.49 10.39
N ASP A 52 -18.82 20.85 9.74
CA ASP A 52 -20.17 20.41 10.13
C ASP A 52 -20.28 18.88 10.06
N ASN A 53 -19.81 18.26 8.97
CA ASN A 53 -19.80 16.81 8.81
C ASN A 53 -18.99 16.09 9.89
N LEU A 54 -17.85 16.66 10.29
CA LEU A 54 -17.03 16.10 11.37
C LEU A 54 -17.71 16.24 12.73
N TYR A 55 -18.35 17.39 12.99
CA TYR A 55 -19.11 17.60 14.22
C TYR A 55 -20.25 16.58 14.34
N ASP A 56 -21.03 16.40 13.27
CA ASP A 56 -22.13 15.42 13.22
C ASP A 56 -21.63 13.98 13.39
N ALA A 57 -20.45 13.64 12.86
CA ALA A 57 -19.85 12.33 13.06
C ALA A 57 -19.38 12.11 14.51
N ILE A 58 -18.77 13.12 15.13
CA ILE A 58 -18.35 13.08 16.55
C ILE A 58 -19.57 12.98 17.47
N ASP A 59 -20.63 13.73 17.21
CA ASP A 59 -21.86 13.68 18.02
C ASP A 59 -22.54 12.31 17.92
N ARG A 60 -22.62 11.72 16.72
CA ARG A 60 -23.11 10.34 16.53
C ARG A 60 -22.25 9.32 17.24
N TYR A 61 -20.93 9.44 17.15
CA TYR A 61 -19.99 8.59 17.89
C TYR A 61 -20.24 8.71 19.40
N HIS A 62 -20.36 9.92 19.94
CA HIS A 62 -20.60 10.15 21.36
C HIS A 62 -21.95 9.58 21.84
N LYS A 63 -23.00 9.66 21.01
CA LYS A 63 -24.32 9.07 21.33
C LYS A 63 -24.26 7.55 21.49
N VAL A 64 -23.48 6.86 20.66
CA VAL A 64 -23.37 5.39 20.66
C VAL A 64 -22.37 4.88 21.69
N HIS A 65 -21.22 5.53 21.82
CA HIS A 65 -20.11 5.08 22.68
C HIS A 65 -20.11 5.73 24.07
N HIS A 66 -20.95 6.74 24.30
CA HIS A 66 -20.96 7.57 25.53
C HIS A 66 -19.59 8.19 25.87
N ALA A 67 -18.76 8.39 24.84
CA ALA A 67 -17.42 8.94 24.94
C ALA A 67 -17.06 9.64 23.62
N TYR A 68 -16.17 10.63 23.68
CA TYR A 68 -15.60 11.24 22.47
C TYR A 68 -14.49 10.34 21.90
N PRO A 69 -14.18 10.45 20.59
CA PRO A 69 -13.06 9.73 20.00
C PRO A 69 -11.74 10.03 20.75
N SER A 70 -11.06 8.97 21.16
CA SER A 70 -9.78 9.03 21.85
C SER A 70 -8.67 9.56 20.93
N GLN A 71 -7.55 10.00 21.53
CA GLN A 71 -6.36 10.38 20.76
C GLN A 71 -5.89 9.26 19.82
N HIS A 72 -6.01 8.00 20.24
CA HIS A 72 -5.66 6.86 19.40
C HIS A 72 -6.51 6.79 18.14
N GLN A 73 -7.82 7.01 18.25
CA GLN A 73 -8.74 7.02 17.11
C GLN A 73 -8.47 8.20 16.18
N TRP A 74 -8.18 9.38 16.72
CA TRP A 74 -7.72 10.51 15.90
C TRP A 74 -6.45 10.17 15.11
N ASN A 75 -5.47 9.56 15.78
CA ASN A 75 -4.23 9.15 15.13
C ASN A 75 -4.50 8.09 14.05
N GLN A 76 -5.40 7.14 14.28
CA GLN A 76 -5.80 6.14 13.27
C GLN A 76 -6.54 6.77 12.09
N ALA A 77 -7.52 7.62 12.36
CA ALA A 77 -8.28 8.36 11.35
C ALA A 77 -7.36 9.16 10.44
N LEU A 78 -6.37 9.85 11.01
CA LEU A 78 -5.46 10.73 10.27
C LEU A 78 -4.19 10.02 9.77
N ASN A 79 -4.03 8.71 10.00
CA ASN A 79 -2.88 7.95 9.52
C ASN A 79 -3.00 7.65 8.01
N VAL A 80 -2.42 8.53 7.19
CA VAL A 80 -2.39 8.40 5.72
C VAL A 80 -1.71 7.10 5.27
N ASN A 81 -0.74 6.61 6.05
CA ASN A 81 0.01 5.40 5.69
C ASN A 81 -0.81 4.14 5.91
N ALA A 82 -1.62 4.10 6.97
CA ALA A 82 -2.58 3.02 7.19
C ALA A 82 -3.58 2.93 6.04
N ALA A 83 -4.16 4.06 5.62
CA ALA A 83 -5.09 4.10 4.49
C ALA A 83 -4.43 3.66 3.16
N TRP A 84 -3.19 4.06 2.92
CA TRP A 84 -2.42 3.63 1.74
C TRP A 84 -2.14 2.13 1.78
N PHE A 85 -1.77 1.60 2.96
CA PHE A 85 -1.55 0.18 3.15
C PHE A 85 -2.84 -0.60 2.93
N GLU A 86 -3.95 -0.21 3.55
CA GLU A 86 -5.26 -0.85 3.31
C GLU A 86 -5.64 -0.91 1.83
N LEU A 87 -5.42 0.18 1.08
CA LEU A 87 -5.75 0.24 -0.34
C LEU A 87 -4.88 -0.72 -1.17
N ASN A 88 -3.58 -0.77 -0.90
CA ASN A 88 -2.65 -1.60 -1.65
C ASN A 88 -2.63 -3.05 -1.20
N SER A 89 -2.97 -3.32 0.06
CA SER A 89 -3.01 -4.66 0.65
C SER A 89 -4.25 -5.45 0.25
N ARG A 90 -5.28 -4.82 -0.35
CA ARG A 90 -6.47 -5.50 -0.90
C ARG A 90 -6.19 -6.50 -2.04
N GLY A 91 -4.93 -6.73 -2.41
CA GLY A 91 -4.51 -7.82 -3.30
C GLY A 91 -3.15 -8.42 -2.92
N ILE A 92 -2.60 -8.06 -1.75
CA ILE A 92 -1.35 -8.63 -1.23
C ILE A 92 -1.76 -9.82 -0.38
N ASP A 93 -1.33 -11.01 -0.80
CA ASP A 93 -1.53 -12.26 -0.06
C ASP A 93 -0.98 -12.10 1.37
N GLU A 94 -1.81 -12.38 2.40
CA GLU A 94 -1.42 -12.35 3.82
C GLU A 94 -0.22 -13.27 4.13
N SER A 95 0.14 -14.17 3.19
CA SER A 95 1.34 -15.02 3.26
C SER A 95 2.67 -14.26 3.19
N LEU A 96 2.67 -12.97 2.81
CA LEU A 96 3.84 -12.10 2.75
C LEU A 96 4.23 -11.59 4.15
N SER A 97 4.57 -12.51 5.06
CA SER A 97 5.35 -12.18 6.26
C SER A 97 6.67 -11.50 5.83
N PRO A 98 7.21 -10.54 6.60
CA PRO A 98 8.55 -9.99 6.38
C PRO A 98 9.64 -11.07 6.20
N GLU A 99 9.42 -12.27 6.75
CA GLU A 99 10.31 -13.43 6.65
C GLU A 99 10.29 -14.09 5.26
N ASN A 100 9.19 -13.93 4.51
CA ASN A 100 8.99 -14.52 3.18
C ASN A 100 9.22 -13.53 2.04
N MET A 101 9.43 -12.24 2.34
CA MET A 101 9.69 -11.22 1.34
C MET A 101 11.07 -11.43 0.73
N ASP A 102 11.15 -11.39 -0.60
CA ASP A 102 12.45 -11.30 -1.25
C ASP A 102 13.13 -9.95 -0.92
N GLU A 103 14.45 -9.87 -1.09
CA GLU A 103 15.22 -8.66 -0.76
C GLU A 103 14.69 -7.42 -1.50
N ARG A 104 14.17 -7.57 -2.72
CA ARG A 104 13.65 -6.47 -3.51
C ARG A 104 12.33 -5.93 -2.94
N GLN A 105 11.43 -6.83 -2.52
CA GLN A 105 10.18 -6.49 -1.85
C GLN A 105 10.46 -5.80 -0.52
N ARG A 106 11.41 -6.32 0.26
CA ARG A 106 11.83 -5.72 1.53
C ARG A 106 12.38 -4.30 1.34
N LEU A 107 13.30 -4.11 0.38
CA LEU A 107 13.83 -2.77 0.06
C LEU A 107 12.73 -1.80 -0.41
N ALA A 108 11.74 -2.29 -1.16
CA ALA A 108 10.60 -1.47 -1.58
C ALA A 108 9.70 -1.07 -0.40
N PHE A 109 9.47 -1.99 0.53
CA PHE A 109 8.72 -1.74 1.76
C PHE A 109 9.42 -0.74 2.67
N ASP A 110 10.72 -0.95 2.95
CA ASP A 110 11.54 -0.04 3.76
C ASP A 110 11.58 1.37 3.13
N ARG A 111 11.64 1.45 1.79
CA ARG A 111 11.56 2.72 1.07
C ARG A 111 10.22 3.43 1.29
N ALA A 112 9.11 2.70 1.30
CA ALA A 112 7.80 3.27 1.58
C ALA A 112 7.71 3.81 3.02
N ILE A 113 8.29 3.09 3.99
CA ILE A 113 8.41 3.55 5.38
C ILE A 113 9.23 4.84 5.47
N ALA A 114 10.41 4.89 4.83
CA ALA A 114 11.26 6.08 4.84
C ALA A 114 10.55 7.31 4.25
N ILE A 115 9.87 7.14 3.10
CA ILE A 115 9.10 8.22 2.45
C ILE A 115 7.94 8.70 3.34
N SER A 116 7.28 7.77 4.03
CA SER A 116 6.26 8.07 5.02
C SER A 116 6.83 8.91 6.17
N GLY A 117 7.96 8.49 6.76
CA GLY A 117 8.61 9.21 7.85
C GLY A 117 9.07 10.62 7.48
N ILE A 118 9.57 10.81 6.24
CA ILE A 118 9.88 12.13 5.67
C ILE A 118 8.62 13.01 5.66
N ARG A 119 7.50 12.48 5.13
CA ARG A 119 6.23 13.22 5.04
C ARG A 119 5.71 13.63 6.41
N ASP A 120 5.74 12.72 7.37
CA ASP A 120 5.32 13.00 8.74
C ASP A 120 6.17 14.12 9.37
N GLY A 121 7.49 14.07 9.19
CA GLY A 121 8.41 15.11 9.67
C GLY A 121 8.07 16.47 9.07
N MET A 122 7.84 16.52 7.75
CA MET A 122 7.42 17.75 7.05
C MET A 122 6.08 18.28 7.57
N LEU A 123 5.09 17.42 7.78
CA LEU A 123 3.78 17.80 8.30
C LEU A 123 3.89 18.34 9.73
N GLN A 124 4.68 17.70 10.58
CA GLN A 124 4.95 18.16 11.94
C GLN A 124 5.64 19.52 11.94
N MET A 125 6.65 19.72 11.08
CA MET A 125 7.31 21.02 10.93
C MET A 125 6.31 22.11 10.51
N ALA A 126 5.50 21.85 9.47
CA ALA A 126 4.51 22.80 8.99
C ALA A 126 3.49 23.18 10.07
N ALA A 127 2.94 22.18 10.79
CA ALA A 127 2.03 22.41 11.90
C ALA A 127 2.68 23.20 13.04
N SER A 128 3.93 22.87 13.38
CA SER A 128 4.69 23.57 14.42
C SER A 128 4.99 25.01 14.06
N MET A 129 5.28 25.30 12.79
CA MET A 129 5.51 26.65 12.29
C MET A 129 4.23 27.49 12.35
N LEU A 130 3.08 26.92 11.99
CA LEU A 130 1.78 27.60 12.10
C LEU A 130 1.42 27.96 13.55
N MET A 131 1.87 27.13 14.51
CA MET A 131 1.61 27.32 15.95
C MET A 131 2.78 27.98 16.70
N HIS A 132 3.85 28.38 16.00
CA HIS A 132 5.09 28.92 16.58
C HIS A 132 5.75 28.05 17.67
N GLN A 133 5.72 26.72 17.51
CA GLN A 133 6.25 25.74 18.47
C GLN A 133 7.67 25.28 18.10
N ILE A 134 8.69 26.07 18.44
CA ILE A 134 10.10 25.79 18.08
C ILE A 134 10.57 24.38 18.46
N PRO A 135 10.29 23.84 19.67
CA PRO A 135 10.74 22.48 20.02
C PRO A 135 10.11 21.40 19.13
N GLN A 136 8.85 21.57 18.75
CA GLN A 136 8.16 20.61 17.88
C GLN A 136 8.63 20.71 16.42
N GLN A 137 8.99 21.91 15.98
CA GLN A 137 9.66 22.12 14.69
C GLN A 137 11.00 21.37 14.64
N ALA A 138 11.84 21.51 15.68
CA ALA A 138 13.12 20.81 15.76
C ALA A 138 12.95 19.28 15.79
N ALA A 139 11.94 18.77 16.49
CA ALA A 139 11.61 17.35 16.49
C ALA A 139 11.18 16.85 15.09
N GLY A 140 10.34 17.62 14.39
CA GLY A 140 9.94 17.32 13.01
C GLY A 140 11.13 17.33 12.04
N GLU A 141 12.05 18.28 12.21
CA GLU A 141 13.29 18.38 11.42
C GLU A 141 14.20 17.17 11.63
N ALA A 142 14.43 16.77 12.89
CA ALA A 142 15.19 15.57 13.21
C ALA A 142 14.58 14.32 12.55
N LYS A 143 13.26 14.13 12.67
CA LYS A 143 12.53 13.02 12.03
C LYS A 143 12.66 13.04 10.50
N PHE A 144 12.57 14.23 9.90
CA PHE A 144 12.75 14.39 8.45
C PHE A 144 14.14 13.93 8.00
N TYR A 145 15.21 14.42 8.63
CA TYR A 145 16.57 14.09 8.23
C TYR A 145 16.93 12.63 8.50
N GLU A 146 16.50 12.05 9.62
CA GLU A 146 16.71 10.64 9.91
C GLU A 146 16.15 9.74 8.80
N ASN A 147 14.90 9.98 8.39
CA ASN A 147 14.27 9.20 7.34
C ASN A 147 14.83 9.51 5.95
N PHE A 148 15.30 10.74 5.72
CA PHE A 148 15.98 11.11 4.48
C PHE A 148 17.32 10.37 4.31
N HIS A 149 18.13 10.30 5.37
CA HIS A 149 19.35 9.51 5.37
C HIS A 149 19.07 8.03 5.17
N HIS A 150 18.05 7.49 5.86
CA HIS A 150 17.63 6.11 5.66
C HIS A 150 17.23 5.82 4.20
N LEU A 151 16.54 6.75 3.55
CA LEU A 151 16.17 6.65 2.14
C LEU A 151 17.39 6.61 1.21
N ILE A 152 18.44 7.38 1.50
CA ILE A 152 19.70 7.35 0.75
C ILE A 152 20.37 5.98 0.89
N ASP A 153 20.49 5.46 2.11
CA ASP A 153 21.09 4.15 2.37
C ASP A 153 20.35 3.03 1.62
N LEU A 154 19.02 3.10 1.58
CA LEU A 154 18.20 2.15 0.83
C LEU A 154 18.43 2.24 -0.69
N GLN A 155 18.65 3.45 -1.22
CA GLN A 155 18.99 3.62 -2.64
C GLN A 155 20.36 3.02 -2.97
N GLU A 156 21.35 3.20 -2.11
CA GLU A 156 22.68 2.60 -2.27
C GLU A 156 22.61 1.07 -2.25
N ARG A 157 21.90 0.49 -1.27
CA ARG A 157 21.67 -0.96 -1.21
C ARG A 157 20.94 -1.51 -2.43
N SER A 158 19.94 -0.79 -2.93
CA SER A 158 19.22 -1.17 -4.15
C SER A 158 20.14 -1.15 -5.38
N ARG A 159 21.03 -0.15 -5.51
CA ARG A 159 22.04 -0.09 -6.58
C ARG A 159 23.02 -1.26 -6.48
N ASP A 160 23.52 -1.54 -5.28
CA ASP A 160 24.43 -2.66 -5.04
C ASP A 160 23.78 -4.01 -5.37
N HIS A 161 22.52 -4.20 -4.98
CA HIS A 161 21.77 -5.41 -5.33
C HIS A 161 21.66 -5.57 -6.85
N HIS A 162 21.32 -4.49 -7.58
CA HIS A 162 21.27 -4.50 -9.04
C HIS A 162 22.63 -4.76 -9.70
N HIS A 163 23.72 -4.25 -9.13
CA HIS A 163 25.08 -4.50 -9.63
C HIS A 163 25.58 -5.92 -9.30
N ARG A 164 25.15 -6.50 -8.18
CA ARG A 164 25.52 -7.84 -7.73
C ARG A 164 24.75 -8.94 -8.42
N LEU A 165 23.53 -8.69 -8.91
CA LEU A 165 22.82 -9.59 -9.82
C LEU A 165 23.62 -9.67 -11.12
N PRO A 166 24.44 -10.72 -11.33
CA PRO A 166 25.35 -10.76 -12.46
C PRO A 166 24.55 -10.91 -13.75
N ARG A 167 25.26 -10.75 -14.87
CA ARG A 167 24.91 -11.14 -16.25
C ARG A 167 24.47 -12.62 -16.41
N GLN A 168 23.83 -13.26 -15.43
CA GLN A 168 23.26 -14.62 -15.55
C GLN A 168 22.20 -14.71 -16.66
N ARG A 169 21.57 -13.59 -17.05
CA ARG A 169 20.80 -13.56 -18.31
C ARG A 169 21.67 -13.79 -19.55
N GLY A 170 22.92 -13.31 -19.57
CA GLY A 170 23.86 -13.56 -20.67
C GLY A 170 24.35 -15.01 -20.77
N GLU A 171 24.47 -15.73 -19.65
CA GLU A 171 24.83 -17.16 -19.67
C GLU A 171 23.65 -18.06 -20.09
N ASN A 172 22.42 -17.72 -19.68
CA ASN A 172 21.22 -18.43 -20.16
C ASN A 172 20.87 -18.10 -21.61
N ASP A 173 21.11 -16.88 -22.10
CA ASP A 173 20.95 -16.56 -23.53
C ASP A 173 21.96 -17.32 -24.40
N GLY A 174 23.19 -17.54 -23.91
CA GLY A 174 24.18 -18.42 -24.55
C GLY A 174 23.75 -19.90 -24.57
N GLY A 175 23.12 -20.37 -23.49
CA GLY A 175 22.52 -21.71 -23.39
C GLY A 175 21.34 -21.90 -24.33
N GLN A 176 20.41 -20.94 -24.39
CA GLN A 176 19.26 -20.98 -25.31
C GLN A 176 19.70 -20.86 -26.78
N ALA A 177 20.69 -20.02 -27.10
CA ALA A 177 21.25 -19.94 -28.45
C ALA A 177 21.95 -21.24 -28.88
N LYS A 178 22.66 -21.93 -27.97
CA LYS A 178 23.22 -23.27 -28.21
C LYS A 178 22.14 -24.33 -28.40
N LEU A 179 21.11 -24.34 -27.56
CA LEU A 179 19.99 -25.28 -27.66
C LEU A 179 19.22 -25.10 -28.97
N ARG A 180 18.99 -23.84 -29.37
CA ARG A 180 18.32 -23.48 -30.62
C ARG A 180 19.14 -23.91 -31.84
N ARG A 181 20.47 -23.69 -31.85
CA ARG A 181 21.38 -24.25 -32.87
C ARG A 181 21.39 -25.78 -32.90
N ALA A 182 21.34 -26.44 -31.74
CA ALA A 182 21.32 -27.91 -31.67
C ALA A 182 20.01 -28.48 -32.26
N LEU A 183 18.87 -27.84 -31.98
CA LEU A 183 17.57 -28.22 -32.54
C LEU A 183 17.46 -27.93 -34.04
N GLU A 184 17.98 -26.79 -34.50
CA GLU A 184 18.04 -26.44 -35.93
C GLU A 184 18.97 -27.38 -36.72
N GLY A 185 20.07 -27.85 -36.11
CA GLY A 185 20.97 -28.84 -36.72
C GLY A 185 20.39 -30.26 -36.81
N SER A 186 19.48 -30.64 -35.91
CA SER A 186 18.89 -31.98 -35.86
C SER A 186 17.80 -32.20 -36.93
N ASN A 187 17.12 -31.14 -37.37
CA ASN A 187 16.03 -31.24 -38.34
C ASN A 187 16.46 -31.49 -39.80
N ASN A 188 17.76 -31.59 -40.09
CA ASN A 188 18.25 -31.91 -41.44
C ASN A 188 18.42 -33.41 -41.71
N ALA A 189 18.07 -34.27 -40.74
CA ALA A 189 18.02 -35.72 -40.94
C ALA A 189 16.77 -36.11 -41.75
N ARG A 190 16.86 -35.95 -43.08
CA ARG A 190 15.85 -36.36 -44.07
C ARG A 190 15.39 -37.81 -43.77
N PRO A 191 14.10 -38.05 -43.45
CA PRO A 191 13.63 -39.39 -43.16
C PRO A 191 13.80 -40.25 -44.41
N LYS A 192 14.61 -41.32 -44.31
CA LYS A 192 14.76 -42.32 -45.36
C LYS A 192 13.38 -42.88 -45.65
N LYS A 193 12.86 -42.60 -46.85
CA LYS A 193 11.56 -43.08 -47.36
C LYS A 193 11.46 -44.59 -47.09
N ARG A 194 10.68 -44.96 -46.07
CA ARG A 194 10.31 -46.35 -45.83
C ARG A 194 9.43 -46.79 -46.99
N LYS A 195 9.90 -47.79 -47.72
CA LYS A 195 9.18 -48.44 -48.80
C LYS A 195 7.90 -49.03 -48.20
N ALA A 196 6.74 -48.52 -48.62
CA ALA A 196 5.46 -48.98 -48.11
C ALA A 196 5.25 -50.46 -48.50
N PRO A 197 4.83 -51.33 -47.55
CA PRO A 197 4.46 -52.69 -47.88
C PRO A 197 3.18 -52.71 -48.71
N ALA A 198 3.15 -53.59 -49.71
CA ALA A 198 2.03 -53.80 -50.60
C ALA A 198 0.77 -54.20 -49.81
N LYS A 199 -0.36 -53.52 -50.07
CA LYS A 199 -1.64 -53.88 -49.49
C LYS A 199 -2.13 -55.20 -50.13
N PRO A 200 -2.49 -56.23 -49.36
CA PRO A 200 -3.22 -57.37 -49.88
C PRO A 200 -4.68 -56.94 -50.16
N ASN A 201 -5.13 -57.21 -51.39
CA ASN A 201 -6.54 -57.23 -51.78
C ASN A 201 -7.25 -58.39 -51.09
N LEU A 202 -8.45 -58.16 -50.57
CA LEU A 202 -9.56 -59.13 -50.42
C LEU A 202 -10.74 -58.30 -49.88
N ASP A 203 -11.77 -57.99 -50.67
CA ASP A 203 -12.83 -58.86 -51.22
C ASP A 203 -13.71 -59.49 -50.13
N THR A 204 -14.92 -58.91 -50.03
CA THR A 204 -16.23 -59.42 -49.56
C THR A 204 -16.37 -59.97 -48.15
#